data_AF-A0A093HJR9-F1
#
_entry.id   AF-A0A093HJR9-F1
#
_cell.length_a   1.000
_cell.length_b   1.000
_cell.length_c   1.000
_cell.angle_alpha   90.00
_cell.angle_beta   90.00
_cell.angle_gamma   90.00
#
_symmetry.space_group_name_H-M   'P 1'
#
loop_
_entity.id
_entity.type
_entity.pdbx_description
1 polymer ?
#
loop_
_entity_poly.entity_id
_entity_poly.type
_entity_poly.pdbx_seq_one_letter_code
_entity_poly.pdbx_strand_id
1 'polypeptide(L)'
;RLLLLLQSFTSYTENLLSERAIPPVQAVGPCMSAGLTVRRYWCSMLKLGASYQQLLAEKKACKKEIPTLQSTPQAGKPEERLKHCLPDVLELRTCTEAAQSTSLSLSSSVHTPGSDASGSSLPRAARSVAKRSCSIPTQMTGSSQGPCDTCSSAQASLREVGKAITSVCQSQNIPSALGRFQEMVEETMGKRTLSAMDMSYWASEQSKDLSRISKHLQMLLEQVNPLKSELEESEKQKDKLQKQVEDFSRLLQAEKETQLQQRKEAEQCLEVKKKEYLEAVARLEQDKDDLQRGASLMEERLSALKEELAVKQAAVQELEVTKTTLLEEMRTTMVARSRVLELEEKVQLLTDQRESLGQELSATTTQLEKEKAKVESMLKHHE
;
A
#
# COMPACT_ATOMS: atom_id res chain seq x y z
N ARG A 1 1.35 -3.26 20.12
CA ARG A 1 1.18 -4.20 18.98
C ARG A 1 2.00 -3.77 17.76
N LEU A 2 1.80 -2.57 17.20
CA LEU A 2 2.59 -2.07 16.06
C LEU A 2 4.12 -2.05 16.29
N LEU A 3 4.58 -1.62 17.48
CA LEU A 3 6.01 -1.60 17.79
C LEU A 3 6.66 -3.00 17.78
N LEU A 4 5.94 -4.02 18.26
CA LEU A 4 6.43 -5.40 18.23
C LEU A 4 6.54 -5.93 16.80
N LEU A 5 5.58 -5.55 15.94
CA LEU A 5 5.61 -5.88 14.51
C LEU A 5 6.80 -5.20 13.83
N LEU A 6 7.03 -3.91 14.10
CA LEU A 6 8.19 -3.19 13.55
C LEU A 6 9.51 -3.83 14.02
N GLN A 7 9.61 -4.24 15.28
CA GLN A 7 10.80 -4.93 15.81
C GLN A 7 11.01 -6.30 15.15
N SER A 8 9.95 -7.10 14.99
CA SER A 8 10.07 -8.42 14.35
C SER A 8 10.46 -8.30 12.88
N PHE A 9 9.87 -7.36 12.14
CA PHE A 9 10.25 -7.10 10.73
C PHE A 9 11.65 -6.52 10.60
N THR A 10 12.06 -5.64 11.53
CA THR A 10 13.44 -5.12 11.54
C THR A 10 14.44 -6.24 11.75
N SER A 11 14.17 -7.17 12.68
CA SER A 11 15.04 -8.33 12.91
C SER A 11 15.09 -9.28 11.71
N TYR A 12 13.94 -9.53 11.07
CA TYR A 12 13.86 -10.36 9.86
C TYR A 12 14.66 -9.76 8.69
N THR A 13 14.54 -8.45 8.46
CA THR A 13 15.26 -7.75 7.39
C THR A 13 16.76 -7.63 7.67
N GLU A 14 17.17 -7.39 8.92
CA GLU A 14 18.58 -7.41 9.33
C GLU A 14 19.21 -8.80 9.14
N ASN A 15 18.47 -9.88 9.37
CA ASN A 15 18.91 -11.26 9.10
C ASN A 15 19.00 -11.57 7.61
N LEU A 16 18.07 -11.10 6.78
CA LEU A 16 18.15 -11.26 5.32
C LEU A 16 19.32 -10.49 4.69
N LEU A 17 19.68 -9.34 5.27
CA LEU A 17 20.78 -8.50 4.81
C LEU A 17 22.15 -8.96 5.33
N SER A 18 22.20 -9.73 6.42
CA SER A 18 23.44 -10.33 6.92
C SER A 18 23.62 -11.72 6.31
N GLU A 19 24.62 -11.87 5.44
CA GLU A 19 25.01 -13.13 4.80
C GLU A 19 25.60 -14.18 5.79
N ARG A 20 25.39 -14.01 7.10
CA ARG A 20 25.98 -14.84 8.16
C ARG A 20 24.87 -15.64 8.87
N ALA A 21 24.90 -16.96 8.69
CA ALA A 21 23.94 -17.93 9.24
C ALA A 21 24.01 -18.15 10.77
N ILE A 22 24.43 -17.14 11.55
CA ILE A 22 24.44 -17.20 13.02
C ILE A 22 23.90 -15.87 13.56
N PRO A 23 22.79 -15.85 14.31
CA PRO A 23 22.29 -14.62 14.88
C PRO A 23 23.27 -14.13 15.96
N PRO A 24 23.67 -12.84 15.97
CA PRO A 24 24.29 -12.28 17.16
C PRO A 24 23.25 -12.31 18.29
N VAL A 25 23.53 -13.07 19.34
CA VAL A 25 22.78 -13.04 20.59
C VAL A 25 23.04 -11.68 21.23
N GLN A 26 22.29 -10.68 20.80
CA GLN A 26 22.20 -9.43 21.53
C GLN A 26 20.76 -9.33 22.03
N ALA A 27 20.59 -9.74 23.29
CA ALA A 27 19.34 -9.59 24.01
C ALA A 27 18.90 -8.12 23.89
N VAL A 28 17.81 -7.90 23.16
CA VAL A 28 17.18 -6.59 23.03
C VAL A 28 16.62 -6.26 24.41
N GLY A 29 17.38 -5.47 25.17
CA GLY A 29 17.00 -5.03 26.50
C GLY A 29 15.66 -4.30 26.50
N PRO A 30 14.91 -4.33 27.61
CA PRO A 30 13.63 -3.66 27.71
C PRO A 30 13.86 -2.14 27.65
N CYS A 31 13.06 -1.46 26.83
CA CYS A 31 13.02 0.01 26.61
C CYS A 31 13.84 0.57 25.43
N MET A 32 13.60 0.09 24.21
CA MET A 32 13.81 0.93 23.01
C MET A 32 12.63 1.90 22.88
N SER A 33 12.90 3.20 22.79
CA SER A 33 11.85 4.20 22.54
C SER A 33 11.14 3.92 21.21
N ALA A 34 9.85 4.28 21.14
CA ALA A 34 9.05 4.07 19.93
C ALA A 34 9.71 4.70 18.69
N GLY A 35 10.28 5.89 18.84
CA GLY A 35 10.97 6.61 17.75
C GLY A 35 12.23 5.90 17.25
N LEU A 36 13.04 5.33 18.14
CA LEU A 36 14.24 4.57 17.74
C LEU A 36 13.88 3.28 17.02
N THR A 37 12.79 2.62 17.44
CA THR A 37 12.26 1.42 16.79
C THR A 37 11.81 1.71 15.35
N VAL A 38 11.04 2.79 15.16
CA VAL A 38 10.56 3.21 13.83
C VAL A 38 11.73 3.63 12.93
N ARG A 39 12.69 4.38 13.48
CA ARG A 39 13.88 4.80 12.72
C ARG A 39 14.70 3.60 12.25
N ARG A 40 14.93 2.61 13.13
CA ARG A 40 15.68 1.39 12.80
C ARG A 40 14.98 0.59 11.72
N TYR A 41 13.66 0.40 11.83
CA TYR A 41 12.85 -0.24 10.80
C TYR A 41 13.02 0.43 9.44
N TRP A 42 12.86 1.76 9.36
CA TRP A 42 12.95 2.49 8.10
C TRP A 42 14.36 2.41 7.50
N CYS A 43 15.40 2.51 8.33
CA CYS A 43 16.78 2.32 7.88
C CYS A 43 17.02 0.91 7.31
N SER A 44 16.49 -0.14 7.93
CA SER A 44 16.63 -1.52 7.44
C SER A 44 15.84 -1.75 6.15
N MET A 45 14.64 -1.18 6.03
CA MET A 45 13.83 -1.23 4.80
C MET A 45 14.49 -0.50 3.62
N LEU A 46 15.12 0.66 3.86
CA LEU A 46 15.86 1.39 2.84
C LEU A 46 17.07 0.59 2.33
N LYS A 47 17.79 -0.08 3.22
CA LYS A 47 18.91 -0.98 2.83
C LYS A 47 18.42 -2.15 2.00
N LEU A 48 17.30 -2.77 2.39
CA LEU A 48 16.69 -3.85 1.62
C LEU A 48 16.24 -3.40 0.23
N GLY A 49 15.65 -2.21 0.13
CA GLY A 49 15.30 -1.60 -1.16
C GLY A 49 16.52 -1.37 -2.05
N ALA A 50 17.62 -0.87 -1.48
CA ALA A 50 18.88 -0.69 -2.21
C ALA A 50 19.46 -2.03 -2.72
N SER A 51 19.48 -3.07 -1.87
CA SER A 51 19.93 -4.41 -2.27
C SER A 51 19.06 -5.03 -3.37
N TYR A 52 17.73 -4.87 -3.28
CA TYR A 52 16.82 -5.35 -4.33
C TYR A 52 17.04 -4.61 -5.66
N GLN A 53 17.29 -3.31 -5.61
CA GLN A 53 17.57 -2.50 -6.79
C GLN A 53 18.92 -2.86 -7.42
N GLN A 54 19.93 -3.17 -6.61
CA GLN A 54 21.21 -3.70 -7.06
C GLN A 54 21.05 -5.07 -7.75
N LEU A 55 20.30 -6.00 -7.15
CA LEU A 55 20.02 -7.32 -7.74
C LEU A 55 19.26 -7.18 -9.09
N LEU A 56 18.35 -6.22 -9.18
CA LEU A 56 17.66 -5.87 -10.42
C LEU A 56 18.60 -5.30 -11.48
N ALA A 57 19.57 -4.48 -11.08
CA ALA A 57 20.58 -3.93 -11.98
C ALA A 57 21.55 -5.03 -12.48
N GLU A 58 21.99 -5.92 -11.60
CA GLU A 58 22.83 -7.09 -11.92
C GLU A 58 22.10 -8.05 -12.87
N LYS A 59 20.82 -8.34 -12.61
CA LYS A 59 19.98 -9.16 -13.51
C LYS A 59 19.80 -8.51 -14.88
N LYS A 60 19.74 -7.18 -14.96
CA LYS A 60 19.69 -6.43 -16.23
C LYS A 60 21.05 -6.40 -16.93
N ALA A 61 22.16 -6.38 -16.18
CA ALA A 61 23.53 -6.41 -16.70
C ALA A 61 23.89 -7.79 -17.27
N CYS A 62 23.62 -8.90 -16.55
CA CYS A 62 23.78 -10.26 -17.08
C CYS A 62 22.94 -10.51 -18.35
N LYS A 63 21.80 -9.83 -18.49
CA LYS A 63 20.96 -9.92 -19.70
C LYS A 63 21.52 -9.15 -20.90
N LYS A 64 22.45 -8.21 -20.67
CA LYS A 64 23.16 -7.44 -21.72
C LYS A 64 24.50 -8.06 -22.12
N GLU A 65 25.03 -8.99 -21.33
CA GLU A 65 26.35 -9.63 -21.55
C GLU A 65 26.33 -10.89 -22.42
N ILE A 66 25.26 -11.11 -23.21
CA ILE A 66 25.25 -12.15 -24.26
C ILE A 66 25.28 -11.50 -25.65
N PRO A 67 26.47 -11.27 -26.25
CA PRO A 67 26.63 -11.13 -27.67
C PRO A 67 27.22 -12.40 -28.31
N THR A 68 26.43 -12.99 -29.21
CA THR A 68 26.86 -13.63 -30.46
C THR A 68 27.86 -14.80 -30.41
N LEU A 69 27.34 -16.03 -30.54
CA LEU A 69 27.99 -17.06 -31.36
C LEU A 69 26.92 -17.84 -32.15
N GLN A 70 27.14 -17.89 -33.46
CA GLN A 70 26.22 -18.33 -34.51
C GLN A 70 26.05 -19.86 -34.58
N SER A 71 24.87 -20.35 -34.99
CA SER A 71 24.67 -21.15 -36.22
C SER A 71 23.22 -21.71 -36.37
N THR A 72 22.40 -20.95 -37.11
CA THR A 72 21.53 -21.29 -38.30
C THR A 72 20.67 -22.60 -38.39
N PRO A 73 19.70 -22.75 -39.35
CA PRO A 73 18.25 -22.59 -39.10
C PRO A 73 17.33 -23.71 -39.70
N GLN A 74 16.09 -23.81 -39.21
CA GLN A 74 14.85 -24.15 -39.94
C GLN A 74 13.73 -24.19 -38.88
N ALA A 75 12.47 -23.84 -39.07
CA ALA A 75 11.66 -23.16 -40.08
C ALA A 75 10.22 -23.38 -39.56
N GLY A 76 9.41 -22.32 -39.38
CA GLY A 76 8.03 -22.49 -38.89
C GLY A 76 7.55 -21.38 -37.97
N LYS A 77 7.18 -20.24 -38.56
CA LYS A 77 6.30 -19.20 -37.99
C LYS A 77 4.85 -19.47 -38.47
N PRO A 78 3.77 -18.94 -37.85
CA PRO A 78 3.58 -17.53 -37.46
C PRO A 78 3.15 -17.33 -35.99
N GLU A 79 3.72 -16.38 -35.26
CA GLU A 79 3.32 -14.96 -35.17
C GLU A 79 1.99 -14.75 -34.44
N GLU A 80 2.06 -14.44 -33.14
CA GLU A 80 1.02 -13.66 -32.48
C GLU A 80 1.65 -12.61 -31.55
N ARG A 81 1.31 -11.36 -31.87
CA ARG A 81 1.83 -10.14 -31.26
C ARG A 81 1.02 -9.83 -30.00
N LEU A 82 1.61 -10.03 -28.82
CA LEU A 82 1.09 -9.45 -27.59
C LEU A 82 1.77 -8.11 -27.31
N LYS A 83 1.15 -7.06 -27.82
CA LYS A 83 1.25 -5.70 -27.28
C LYS A 83 0.70 -5.74 -25.86
N HIS A 84 1.54 -5.54 -24.85
CA HIS A 84 1.07 -5.08 -23.55
C HIS A 84 1.54 -3.65 -23.32
N CYS A 85 0.53 -2.78 -23.22
CA CYS A 85 0.60 -1.38 -22.89
C CYS A 85 1.41 -1.17 -21.60
N LEU A 86 2.45 -0.36 -21.70
CA LEU A 86 2.99 0.41 -20.58
C LEU A 86 1.96 1.48 -20.20
N PRO A 87 1.61 1.65 -18.92
CA PRO A 87 0.96 2.86 -18.46
C PRO A 87 1.97 4.01 -18.49
N ASP A 88 1.55 5.05 -19.19
CA ASP A 88 2.15 6.38 -19.29
C ASP A 88 2.47 6.93 -17.88
N VAL A 89 3.75 7.19 -17.62
CA VAL A 89 4.16 7.89 -16.40
C VAL A 89 3.93 9.36 -16.65
N LEU A 90 2.92 9.90 -15.97
CA LEU A 90 2.65 11.31 -15.85
C LEU A 90 3.93 12.05 -15.43
N GLU A 91 4.46 12.85 -16.35
CA GLU A 91 5.44 13.89 -16.08
C GLU A 91 4.82 14.88 -15.09
N LEU A 92 5.34 14.88 -13.86
CA LEU A 92 5.11 15.94 -12.90
C LEU A 92 5.87 17.18 -13.40
N ARG A 93 5.16 18.04 -14.14
CA ARG A 93 5.57 19.43 -14.36
C ARG A 93 5.78 20.10 -13.01
N THR A 94 7.03 20.38 -12.68
CA THR A 94 7.40 21.37 -11.68
C THR A 94 6.99 22.75 -12.19
N CYS A 95 5.84 23.24 -11.73
CA CYS A 95 5.55 24.67 -11.69
C CYS A 95 5.88 25.16 -10.28
N THR A 96 6.96 25.94 -10.17
CA THR A 96 7.26 26.75 -8.98
C THR A 96 7.47 28.18 -9.45
N GLU A 97 6.38 28.92 -9.49
CA GLU A 97 6.31 30.38 -9.43
C GLU A 97 5.36 30.68 -8.25
N ALA A 98 5.50 31.70 -7.42
CA ALA A 98 6.51 32.72 -7.27
C ALA A 98 6.32 33.27 -5.84
N ALA A 99 7.40 33.45 -5.12
CA ALA A 99 7.45 34.43 -4.04
C ALA A 99 8.03 35.70 -4.64
N GLN A 100 7.26 36.78 -4.70
CA GLN A 100 7.72 38.15 -4.51
C GLN A 100 6.58 39.16 -4.73
N SER A 101 6.28 39.86 -3.64
CA SER A 101 6.02 41.30 -3.55
C SER A 101 5.29 41.99 -4.70
N THR A 102 4.03 42.30 -4.44
CA THR A 102 3.27 43.31 -5.18
C THR A 102 3.83 44.70 -4.88
N SER A 103 4.42 45.31 -5.92
CA SER A 103 4.74 46.72 -5.97
C SER A 103 3.48 47.57 -6.17
N LEU A 104 3.56 48.76 -5.60
CA LEU A 104 2.71 49.93 -5.77
C LEU A 104 2.28 50.18 -7.23
N SER A 105 1.01 50.53 -7.42
CA SER A 105 0.57 51.39 -8.51
C SER A 105 -0.58 52.31 -8.06
N LEU A 106 -0.34 53.60 -8.32
CA LEU A 106 -1.24 54.74 -8.22
C LEU A 106 -2.27 54.76 -9.35
N SER A 107 -3.41 55.42 -9.10
CA SER A 107 -4.18 56.36 -9.99
C SER A 107 -5.68 56.18 -9.76
N SER A 108 -6.58 57.18 -9.71
CA SER A 108 -6.53 58.65 -9.85
C SER A 108 -7.94 59.22 -9.53
N SER A 109 -8.06 60.55 -9.57
CA SER A 109 -9.26 61.40 -9.66
C SER A 109 -9.84 61.92 -8.32
N VAL A 110 -9.48 63.13 -7.88
CA VAL A 110 -10.03 64.46 -8.28
C VAL A 110 -11.44 64.69 -7.71
N HIS A 111 -11.54 65.61 -6.74
CA HIS A 111 -12.43 66.79 -6.72
C HIS A 111 -12.43 67.46 -5.33
N THR A 112 -11.80 68.64 -5.22
CA THR A 112 -12.37 69.80 -4.51
C THR A 112 -13.51 70.38 -5.38
N PRO A 113 -14.51 71.14 -4.89
CA PRO A 113 -14.38 72.12 -3.80
C PRO A 113 -15.62 72.27 -2.89
N GLY A 114 -15.51 73.17 -1.89
CA GLY A 114 -16.63 74.04 -1.54
C GLY A 114 -16.96 74.16 -0.05
N SER A 115 -16.73 75.36 0.46
CA SER A 115 -17.51 76.06 1.50
C SER A 115 -17.50 75.52 2.94
N ASP A 116 -17.40 76.33 3.99
CA ASP A 116 -17.06 77.74 4.15
C ASP A 116 -16.65 77.88 5.62
N ALA A 117 -15.49 78.48 5.88
CA ALA A 117 -15.24 79.14 7.14
C ALA A 117 -15.89 80.53 7.05
N SER A 118 -16.97 80.79 7.79
CA SER A 118 -17.36 82.18 8.06
C SER A 118 -18.39 82.32 9.17
N GLY A 119 -18.16 83.33 10.02
CA GLY A 119 -19.18 84.00 10.82
C GLY A 119 -19.52 83.27 12.14
N SER A 120 -18.82 83.52 13.25
CA SER A 120 -18.95 84.78 13.98
C SER A 120 -20.34 85.40 13.79
N SER A 121 -21.32 84.90 14.54
CA SER A 121 -22.50 85.69 14.86
C SER A 121 -22.87 85.49 16.32
N LEU A 122 -22.56 86.52 17.12
CA LEU A 122 -23.27 86.80 18.36
C LEU A 122 -24.78 86.70 18.13
N PRO A 123 -25.53 86.02 19.00
CA PRO A 123 -26.86 86.44 19.34
C PRO A 123 -26.73 87.49 20.45
N ARG A 124 -26.67 88.73 19.99
CA ARG A 124 -27.37 89.89 20.55
C ARG A 124 -28.05 89.61 21.90
N ALA A 125 -27.48 90.20 22.94
CA ALA A 125 -28.16 90.45 24.20
C ALA A 125 -29.52 91.09 23.90
N ALA A 126 -30.58 90.30 24.03
CA ALA A 126 -31.92 90.81 24.20
C ALA A 126 -31.96 91.45 25.59
N ARG A 127 -31.67 92.75 25.63
CA ARG A 127 -32.14 93.62 26.71
C ARG A 127 -33.66 93.58 26.68
N SER A 128 -34.24 92.60 27.36
CA SER A 128 -35.62 92.70 27.81
C SER A 128 -35.64 93.86 28.80
N VAL A 129 -36.38 94.91 28.42
CA VAL A 129 -36.85 95.94 29.34
C VAL A 129 -37.86 95.26 30.26
N ALA A 130 -37.34 94.49 31.22
CA ALA A 130 -38.09 94.12 32.40
C ALA A 130 -38.19 95.39 33.23
N LYS A 131 -39.42 95.90 33.36
CA LYS A 131 -39.81 96.97 34.27
C LYS A 131 -39.00 96.86 35.55
N ARG A 132 -38.34 97.95 35.94
CA ARG A 132 -37.95 98.19 37.34
C ARG A 132 -39.22 98.04 38.18
N SER A 133 -39.44 96.85 38.72
CA SER A 133 -40.27 96.69 39.90
C SER A 133 -39.53 97.40 41.00
N CYS A 134 -40.13 98.49 41.47
CA CYS A 134 -39.63 99.34 42.53
C CYS A 134 -39.02 98.48 43.66
N SER A 135 -37.75 98.71 43.97
CA SER A 135 -37.21 98.43 45.30
C SER A 135 -37.90 99.40 46.27
N ILE A 136 -39.10 99.02 46.72
CA ILE A 136 -39.71 99.59 47.91
C ILE A 136 -38.82 99.15 49.07
N PRO A 137 -38.24 100.08 49.87
CA PRO A 137 -37.65 99.72 51.14
C PRO A 137 -38.79 99.31 52.08
N THR A 138 -39.16 98.04 52.05
CA THR A 138 -40.04 97.48 53.07
C THR A 138 -39.22 97.43 54.35
N GLN A 139 -39.58 98.31 55.29
CA GLN A 139 -39.05 98.29 56.65
C GLN A 139 -39.18 96.85 57.19
N MET A 140 -38.03 96.25 57.51
CA MET A 140 -37.95 94.98 58.21
C MET A 140 -38.33 95.24 59.67
N THR A 141 -39.63 95.20 59.96
CA THR A 141 -40.13 95.14 61.33
C THR A 141 -40.45 93.68 61.63
N GLY A 142 -39.74 93.10 62.61
CA GLY A 142 -40.05 91.76 63.11
C GLY A 142 -39.12 90.67 62.56
N SER A 143 -37.95 90.58 63.17
CA SER A 143 -37.05 89.42 63.11
C SER A 143 -37.79 88.12 63.45
N SER A 144 -38.03 87.26 62.45
CA SER A 144 -37.87 85.83 62.65
C SER A 144 -36.58 85.43 61.95
N GLN A 145 -35.58 85.07 62.77
CA GLN A 145 -34.26 84.62 62.34
C GLN A 145 -34.38 83.18 61.80
N GLY A 146 -35.21 82.98 60.77
CA GLY A 146 -35.57 81.69 60.21
C GLY A 146 -35.29 81.63 58.71
N PRO A 147 -34.73 80.52 58.19
CA PRO A 147 -34.55 80.30 56.76
C PRO A 147 -35.91 80.25 56.04
N CYS A 148 -35.96 80.77 54.82
CA CYS A 148 -37.18 80.75 54.01
C CYS A 148 -37.59 79.31 53.66
N ASP A 149 -38.90 78.99 53.60
CA ASP A 149 -39.37 77.61 53.31
C ASP A 149 -38.82 77.05 51.97
N THR A 150 -38.70 77.92 50.96
CA THR A 150 -38.08 77.58 49.68
C THR A 150 -36.59 77.23 49.84
N CYS A 151 -35.88 77.92 50.73
CA CYS A 151 -34.47 77.71 51.05
C CYS A 151 -34.31 76.36 51.78
N SER A 152 -35.20 76.07 52.73
CA SER A 152 -35.24 74.80 53.47
C SER A 152 -35.53 73.61 52.55
N SER A 153 -36.50 73.75 51.64
CA SER A 153 -36.82 72.74 50.63
C SER A 153 -35.67 72.51 49.65
N ALA A 154 -35.03 73.58 49.15
CA ALA A 154 -33.86 73.48 48.28
C ALA A 154 -32.66 72.79 48.98
N GLN A 155 -32.43 73.08 50.26
CA GLN A 155 -31.38 72.41 51.04
C GLN A 155 -31.70 70.93 51.31
N ALA A 156 -32.97 70.57 51.52
CA ALA A 156 -33.38 69.18 51.68
C ALA A 156 -33.14 68.37 50.39
N SER A 157 -33.55 68.92 49.23
CA SER A 157 -33.31 68.31 47.92
C SER A 157 -31.81 68.16 47.65
N LEU A 158 -30.99 69.17 47.99
CA LEU A 158 -29.54 69.10 47.83
C LEU A 158 -28.91 67.97 48.65
N ARG A 159 -29.36 67.77 49.89
CA ARG A 159 -28.89 66.66 50.75
C ARG A 159 -29.29 65.30 50.18
N GLU A 160 -30.49 65.19 49.61
CA GLU A 160 -30.97 63.96 48.96
C GLU A 160 -30.15 63.63 47.72
N VAL A 161 -29.93 64.60 46.84
CA VAL A 161 -29.07 64.46 45.65
C VAL A 161 -27.64 64.10 46.07
N GLY A 162 -27.12 64.71 47.13
CA GLY A 162 -25.78 64.40 47.63
C GLY A 162 -25.65 62.98 48.17
N LYS A 163 -26.67 62.46 48.86
CA LYS A 163 -26.73 61.04 49.27
C LYS A 163 -26.73 60.11 48.07
N ALA A 164 -27.51 60.44 47.03
CA ALA A 164 -27.54 59.65 45.80
C ALA A 164 -26.17 59.61 45.11
N ILE A 165 -25.49 60.77 44.99
CA ILE A 165 -24.14 60.85 44.41
C ILE A 165 -23.14 60.04 45.25
N THR A 166 -23.19 60.16 46.58
CA THR A 166 -22.33 59.40 47.49
C THR A 166 -22.57 57.89 47.34
N SER A 167 -23.83 57.45 47.23
CA SER A 167 -24.20 56.05 47.00
C SER A 167 -23.68 55.53 45.65
N VAL A 168 -23.77 56.33 44.59
CA VAL A 168 -23.19 55.98 43.28
C VAL A 168 -21.67 55.80 43.40
N CYS A 169 -20.97 56.75 44.02
CA CYS A 169 -19.53 56.65 44.25
C CYS A 169 -19.18 55.37 45.04
N GLN A 170 -19.88 55.07 46.13
CA GLN A 170 -19.66 53.85 46.93
C GLN A 170 -19.91 52.58 46.11
N SER A 171 -21.00 52.52 45.34
CA SER A 171 -21.34 51.35 44.51
C SER A 171 -20.29 51.05 43.41
N GLN A 172 -19.63 52.10 42.93
CA GLN A 172 -18.57 52.01 41.91
C GLN A 172 -17.16 52.01 42.51
N ASN A 173 -17.03 51.91 43.84
CA ASN A 173 -15.75 52.01 44.58
C ASN A 173 -14.93 53.28 44.25
N ILE A 174 -15.60 54.39 43.98
CA ILE A 174 -15.00 55.71 43.73
C ILE A 174 -14.98 56.49 45.04
N PRO A 175 -13.87 57.15 45.42
CA PRO A 175 -13.83 58.02 46.59
C PRO A 175 -14.79 59.20 46.46
N SER A 176 -15.71 59.35 47.42
CA SER A 176 -16.64 60.48 47.51
C SER A 176 -16.08 61.55 48.43
N ALA A 177 -15.95 62.77 47.92
CA ALA A 177 -15.57 63.93 48.70
C ALA A 177 -16.81 64.60 49.32
N LEU A 178 -17.96 64.49 48.66
CA LEU A 178 -19.24 64.91 49.21
C LEU A 178 -19.67 64.04 50.40
N GLY A 179 -19.45 62.72 50.34
CA GLY A 179 -19.75 61.80 51.44
C GLY A 179 -18.98 62.15 52.73
N ARG A 180 -17.67 62.46 52.59
CA ARG A 180 -16.86 62.93 53.73
C ARG A 180 -17.33 64.27 54.29
N PHE A 181 -17.72 65.20 53.43
CA PHE A 181 -18.25 66.49 53.87
C PHE A 181 -19.63 66.33 54.54
N GLN A 182 -20.48 65.45 54.00
CA GLN A 182 -21.81 65.18 54.54
C GLN A 182 -21.73 64.53 55.92
N GLU A 183 -20.84 63.55 56.13
CA GLU A 183 -20.58 62.97 57.46
C GLU A 183 -20.15 64.05 58.46
N MET A 184 -19.20 64.91 58.09
CA MET A 184 -18.73 66.03 58.93
C MET A 184 -19.83 67.05 59.27
N VAL A 185 -20.67 67.40 58.30
CA VAL A 185 -21.76 68.37 58.46
C VAL A 185 -22.90 67.81 59.31
N GLU A 186 -23.27 66.55 59.12
CA GLU A 186 -24.30 65.89 59.93
C GLU A 186 -23.83 65.70 61.39
N GLU A 187 -22.53 65.41 61.61
CA GLU A 187 -21.93 65.31 62.95
C GLU A 187 -21.80 66.66 63.67
N THR A 188 -21.43 67.73 62.96
CA THR A 188 -21.11 69.05 63.57
C THR A 188 -22.33 69.99 63.68
N MET A 189 -23.26 69.94 62.72
CA MET A 189 -24.35 70.91 62.58
C MET A 189 -25.75 70.30 62.65
N GLY A 190 -25.89 68.97 62.60
CA GLY A 190 -27.18 68.28 62.57
C GLY A 190 -28.12 68.82 61.47
N LYS A 191 -29.43 68.87 61.74
CA LYS A 191 -30.48 69.35 60.81
C LYS A 191 -30.54 70.88 60.66
N ARG A 192 -29.52 71.63 61.10
CA ARG A 192 -29.49 73.10 60.97
C ARG A 192 -29.31 73.50 59.50
N THR A 193 -29.87 74.65 59.12
CA THR A 193 -29.70 75.17 57.75
C THR A 193 -28.27 75.56 57.46
N LEU A 194 -27.80 75.15 56.28
CA LEU A 194 -26.46 75.41 55.76
C LEU A 194 -26.28 76.91 55.52
N SER A 195 -25.09 77.42 55.86
CA SER A 195 -24.71 78.79 55.50
C SER A 195 -24.44 78.90 54.00
N ALA A 196 -24.39 80.12 53.47
CA ALA A 196 -24.03 80.35 52.07
C ALA A 196 -22.63 79.79 51.72
N MET A 197 -21.71 79.73 52.69
CA MET A 197 -20.38 79.16 52.53
C MET A 197 -20.41 77.62 52.49
N ASP A 198 -21.24 76.99 53.33
CA ASP A 198 -21.42 75.53 53.30
C ASP A 198 -22.08 75.09 51.99
N MET A 199 -23.01 75.89 51.47
CA MET A 199 -23.66 75.65 50.17
C MET A 199 -22.69 75.75 48.99
N SER A 200 -21.78 76.73 49.00
CA SER A 200 -20.76 76.86 47.95
C SER A 200 -19.71 75.74 48.03
N TYR A 201 -19.30 75.35 49.25
CA TYR A 201 -18.43 74.20 49.46
C TYR A 201 -19.08 72.89 49.04
N TRP A 202 -20.35 72.66 49.40
CA TRP A 202 -21.14 71.51 48.96
C TRP A 202 -21.18 71.40 47.44
N ALA A 203 -21.49 72.50 46.74
CA ALA A 203 -21.50 72.53 45.28
C ALA A 203 -20.12 72.16 44.70
N SER A 204 -19.03 72.58 45.34
CA SER A 204 -17.66 72.24 44.93
C SER A 204 -17.34 70.75 45.14
N GLU A 205 -17.73 70.15 46.27
CA GLU A 205 -17.51 68.72 46.55
C GLU A 205 -18.40 67.83 45.67
N GLN A 206 -19.64 68.24 45.45
CA GLN A 206 -20.56 67.61 44.50
C GLN A 206 -19.98 67.61 43.08
N SER A 207 -19.43 68.75 42.64
CA SER A 207 -18.80 68.86 41.32
C SER A 207 -17.57 67.96 41.18
N LYS A 208 -16.77 67.81 42.25
CA LYS A 208 -15.62 66.88 42.27
C LYS A 208 -16.06 65.44 42.12
N ASP A 209 -17.12 65.02 42.81
CA ASP A 209 -17.63 63.65 42.74
C ASP A 209 -18.24 63.34 41.37
N LEU A 210 -19.03 64.26 40.81
CA LEU A 210 -19.53 64.14 39.44
C LEU A 210 -18.40 64.06 38.40
N SER A 211 -17.32 64.83 38.59
CA SER A 211 -16.14 64.75 37.72
C SER A 211 -15.44 63.40 37.82
N ARG A 212 -15.31 62.83 39.02
CA ARG A 212 -14.74 61.49 39.20
C ARG A 212 -15.60 60.41 38.58
N ILE A 213 -16.92 60.49 38.75
CA ILE A 213 -17.89 59.58 38.11
C ILE A 213 -17.76 59.67 36.59
N SER A 214 -17.76 60.88 36.03
CA SER A 214 -17.61 61.10 34.59
C SER A 214 -16.31 60.50 34.05
N LYS A 215 -15.18 60.70 34.75
CA LYS A 215 -13.89 60.10 34.38
C LYS A 215 -13.91 58.56 34.45
N HIS A 216 -14.55 58.00 35.48
CA HIS A 216 -14.68 56.54 35.61
C HIS A 216 -15.53 55.95 34.48
N LEU A 217 -16.67 56.57 34.15
CA LEU A 217 -17.51 56.17 33.03
C LEU A 217 -16.77 56.25 31.70
N GLN A 218 -15.98 57.30 31.49
CA GLN A 218 -15.14 57.42 30.30
C GLN A 218 -14.10 56.30 30.23
N MET A 219 -13.39 56.02 31.32
CA MET A 219 -12.42 54.92 31.39
C MET A 219 -13.07 53.55 31.10
N LEU A 220 -14.25 53.28 31.65
CA LEU A 220 -14.98 52.04 31.38
C LEU A 220 -15.37 51.94 29.90
N LEU A 221 -15.85 53.03 29.31
CA LEU A 221 -16.20 53.06 27.89
C LEU A 221 -14.96 52.82 27.01
N GLU A 222 -13.82 53.40 27.38
CA GLU A 222 -12.53 53.18 26.71
C GLU A 222 -12.07 51.72 26.80
N GLN A 223 -12.35 51.01 27.90
CA GLN A 223 -12.03 49.57 28.06
C GLN A 223 -12.99 48.63 27.31
N VAL A 224 -14.26 49.02 27.16
CA VAL A 224 -15.27 48.19 26.48
C VAL A 224 -14.99 48.06 24.98
N ASN A 225 -14.41 49.07 24.34
CA ASN A 225 -14.15 49.04 22.90
C ASN A 225 -13.11 47.97 22.48
N PRO A 226 -11.94 47.84 23.15
CA PRO A 226 -11.01 46.74 22.93
C PRO A 226 -11.67 45.36 23.11
N LEU A 227 -12.45 45.18 24.19
CA LEU A 227 -13.13 43.90 24.46
C LEU A 227 -14.14 43.54 23.35
N LYS A 228 -14.86 44.52 22.81
CA LYS A 228 -15.74 44.30 21.66
C LYS A 228 -14.95 43.87 20.42
N SER A 229 -13.80 44.49 20.17
CA SER A 229 -12.95 44.11 19.03
C SER A 229 -12.31 42.72 19.18
N GLU A 230 -11.87 42.37 20.38
CA GLU A 230 -11.34 41.03 20.69
C GLU A 230 -12.42 39.95 20.56
N LEU A 231 -13.66 40.25 20.97
CA LEU A 231 -14.80 39.35 20.79
C LEU A 231 -15.10 39.11 19.31
N GLU A 232 -15.15 40.18 18.50
CA GLU A 232 -15.37 40.06 17.05
C GLU A 232 -14.25 39.26 16.36
N GLU A 233 -12.99 39.46 16.75
CA GLU A 233 -11.86 38.68 16.24
C GLU A 233 -11.93 37.21 16.67
N SER A 234 -12.27 36.93 17.93
CA SER A 234 -12.47 35.56 18.41
C SER A 234 -13.62 34.86 17.69
N GLU A 235 -14.69 35.58 17.34
CA GLU A 235 -15.81 35.03 16.57
C GLU A 235 -15.38 34.68 15.15
N LYS A 236 -14.62 35.56 14.48
CA LYS A 236 -14.02 35.28 13.17
C LYS A 236 -13.11 34.05 13.20
N GLN A 237 -12.31 33.90 14.26
CA GLN A 237 -11.44 32.73 14.45
C GLN A 237 -12.23 31.46 14.67
N LYS A 238 -13.31 31.50 15.48
CA LYS A 238 -14.22 30.38 15.67
C LYS A 238 -14.82 29.94 14.34
N ASP A 239 -15.30 30.88 13.52
CA ASP A 239 -15.90 30.58 12.23
C ASP A 239 -14.89 29.99 11.25
N LYS A 240 -13.65 30.47 11.28
CA LYS A 240 -12.55 29.90 10.48
C LYS A 240 -12.25 28.47 10.90
N LEU A 241 -12.13 28.20 12.20
CA LEU A 241 -11.89 26.85 12.72
C LEU A 241 -13.06 25.91 12.40
N GLN A 242 -14.30 26.40 12.53
CA GLN A 242 -15.49 25.64 12.19
C GLN A 242 -15.48 25.23 10.71
N LYS A 243 -15.18 26.15 9.79
CA LYS A 243 -15.01 25.83 8.37
C LYS A 243 -13.92 24.79 8.12
N GLN A 244 -12.78 24.91 8.79
CA GLN A 244 -11.69 23.92 8.67
C GLN A 244 -12.12 22.53 9.15
N VAL A 245 -12.87 22.45 10.26
CA VAL A 245 -13.40 21.18 10.76
C VAL A 245 -14.38 20.56 9.76
N GLU A 246 -15.26 21.37 9.16
CA GLU A 246 -16.18 20.90 8.11
C GLU A 246 -15.43 20.42 6.86
N ASP A 247 -14.39 21.14 6.43
CA ASP A 247 -13.54 20.73 5.31
C ASP A 247 -12.81 19.41 5.59
N PHE A 248 -12.19 19.27 6.75
CA PHE A 248 -11.54 18.01 7.14
C PHE A 248 -12.54 16.87 7.28
N SER A 249 -13.75 17.13 7.77
CA SER A 249 -14.81 16.12 7.83
C SER A 249 -15.22 15.66 6.44
N ARG A 250 -15.34 16.56 5.46
CA ARG A 250 -15.62 16.22 4.06
C ARG A 250 -14.49 15.40 3.44
N LEU A 251 -13.25 15.83 3.61
CA LEU A 251 -12.08 15.12 3.08
C LEU A 251 -11.95 13.72 3.70
N LEU A 252 -12.15 13.59 5.01
CA LEU A 252 -12.12 12.31 5.71
C LEU A 252 -13.21 11.37 5.20
N GLN A 253 -14.40 11.88 4.91
CA GLN A 253 -15.50 11.09 4.37
C GLN A 253 -15.17 10.59 2.95
N ALA A 254 -14.67 11.46 2.07
CA ALA A 254 -14.26 11.10 0.72
C ALA A 254 -13.12 10.06 0.70
N GLU A 255 -12.15 10.19 1.62
CA GLU A 255 -11.06 9.21 1.78
C GLU A 255 -11.59 7.85 2.24
N LYS A 256 -12.54 7.81 3.18
CA LYS A 256 -13.17 6.56 3.62
C LYS A 256 -13.92 5.86 2.49
N GLU A 257 -14.65 6.63 1.67
CA GLU A 257 -15.38 6.11 0.50
C GLU A 257 -14.40 5.55 -0.54
N THR A 258 -13.33 6.29 -0.82
CA THR A 258 -12.27 5.85 -1.73
C THR A 258 -11.59 4.58 -1.23
N GLN A 259 -11.26 4.51 0.06
CA GLN A 259 -10.67 3.34 0.69
C GLN A 259 -11.60 2.12 0.63
N LEU A 260 -12.90 2.32 0.88
CA LEU A 260 -13.90 1.25 0.80
C LEU A 260 -13.99 0.71 -0.64
N GLN A 261 -14.01 1.60 -1.62
CA GLN A 261 -14.05 1.24 -3.03
C GLN A 261 -12.80 0.46 -3.45
N GLN A 262 -11.61 0.93 -3.09
CA GLN A 262 -10.35 0.23 -3.36
C GLN A 262 -10.31 -1.16 -2.73
N ARG A 263 -10.82 -1.32 -1.49
CA ARG A 263 -10.90 -2.63 -0.84
C ARG A 263 -11.82 -3.57 -1.59
N LYS A 264 -12.98 -3.09 -2.02
CA LYS A 264 -13.95 -3.88 -2.79
C LYS A 264 -13.36 -4.33 -4.14
N GLU A 265 -12.68 -3.43 -4.84
CA GLU A 265 -12.01 -3.75 -6.11
C GLU A 265 -10.87 -4.75 -5.91
N ALA A 266 -10.06 -4.58 -4.85
CA ALA A 266 -8.99 -5.51 -4.52
C ALA A 266 -9.55 -6.91 -4.16
N GLU A 267 -10.63 -6.98 -3.39
CA GLU A 267 -11.30 -8.23 -3.05
C GLU A 267 -11.86 -8.94 -4.30
N GLN A 268 -12.52 -8.20 -5.19
CA GLN A 268 -13.01 -8.74 -6.46
C GLN A 268 -11.87 -9.22 -7.36
N CYS A 269 -10.78 -8.46 -7.46
CA CYS A 269 -9.60 -8.84 -8.23
C CYS A 269 -8.96 -10.12 -7.66
N LEU A 270 -8.84 -10.22 -6.34
CA LEU A 270 -8.34 -11.42 -5.67
C LEU A 270 -9.24 -12.64 -5.93
N GLU A 271 -10.55 -12.47 -5.89
CA GLU A 271 -11.49 -13.57 -6.15
C GLU A 271 -11.41 -14.06 -7.60
N VAL A 272 -11.27 -13.16 -8.58
CA VAL A 272 -11.03 -13.53 -9.98
C VAL A 272 -9.71 -14.28 -10.12
N LYS A 273 -8.62 -13.77 -9.54
CA LYS A 273 -7.31 -14.44 -9.59
C LYS A 273 -7.31 -15.81 -8.92
N LYS A 274 -8.05 -15.96 -7.83
CA LYS A 274 -8.23 -17.25 -7.15
C LYS A 274 -8.95 -18.25 -8.07
N LYS A 275 -10.00 -17.84 -8.78
CA LYS A 275 -10.69 -18.71 -9.75
C LYS A 275 -9.78 -19.11 -10.90
N GLU A 276 -9.09 -18.16 -11.52
CA GLU A 276 -8.12 -18.42 -12.59
C GLU A 276 -7.01 -19.40 -12.13
N TYR A 277 -6.51 -19.22 -10.91
CA TYR A 277 -5.52 -20.11 -10.31
C TYR A 277 -6.07 -21.53 -10.12
N LEU A 278 -7.26 -21.67 -9.55
CA LEU A 278 -7.90 -22.97 -9.36
C LEU A 278 -8.14 -23.69 -10.69
N GLU A 279 -8.58 -22.97 -11.72
CA GLU A 279 -8.75 -23.53 -13.07
C GLU A 279 -7.41 -23.95 -13.69
N ALA A 280 -6.34 -23.17 -13.51
CA ALA A 280 -5.02 -23.52 -13.99
C ALA A 280 -4.47 -24.77 -13.28
N VAL A 281 -4.68 -24.88 -11.97
CA VAL A 281 -4.30 -26.07 -11.19
C VAL A 281 -5.06 -27.29 -11.68
N ALA A 282 -6.38 -27.20 -11.86
CA ALA A 282 -7.19 -28.31 -12.36
C ALA A 282 -6.73 -28.80 -13.75
N ARG A 283 -6.37 -27.87 -14.66
CA ARG A 283 -5.78 -28.24 -15.96
C ARG A 283 -4.45 -28.97 -15.81
N LEU A 284 -3.55 -28.46 -14.97
CA LEU A 284 -2.24 -29.09 -14.75
C LEU A 284 -2.36 -30.47 -14.09
N GLU A 285 -3.33 -30.66 -13.20
CA GLU A 285 -3.63 -31.97 -12.61
C GLU A 285 -4.12 -32.96 -13.66
N GLN A 286 -5.02 -32.52 -14.55
CA GLN A 286 -5.46 -33.34 -15.67
C GLN A 286 -4.32 -33.73 -16.62
N ASP A 287 -3.50 -32.75 -17.02
CA ASP A 287 -2.35 -32.98 -17.91
C ASP A 287 -1.34 -33.95 -17.28
N LYS A 288 -1.11 -33.83 -15.97
CA LYS A 288 -0.24 -34.75 -15.21
C LYS A 288 -0.80 -36.18 -15.27
N ASP A 289 -2.09 -36.36 -15.04
CA ASP A 289 -2.73 -37.68 -15.07
C ASP A 289 -2.69 -38.29 -16.48
N ASP A 290 -2.90 -37.47 -17.53
CA ASP A 290 -2.78 -37.88 -18.93
C ASP A 290 -1.35 -38.33 -19.27
N LEU A 291 -0.34 -37.56 -18.86
CA LEU A 291 1.06 -37.92 -19.05
C LEU A 291 1.44 -39.20 -18.29
N GLN A 292 0.92 -39.38 -17.07
CA GLN A 292 1.16 -40.58 -16.27
C GLN A 292 0.52 -41.83 -16.90
N ARG A 293 -0.70 -41.70 -17.45
CA ARG A 293 -1.34 -42.76 -18.25
C ARG A 293 -0.51 -43.10 -19.48
N GLY A 294 -0.06 -42.08 -20.22
CA GLY A 294 0.79 -42.24 -21.41
C GLY A 294 2.12 -42.94 -21.10
N ALA A 295 2.76 -42.57 -19.99
CA ALA A 295 4.01 -43.19 -19.54
C ALA A 295 3.82 -44.68 -19.22
N SER A 296 2.76 -45.02 -18.48
CA SER A 296 2.44 -46.42 -18.11
C SER A 296 2.20 -47.27 -19.36
N LEU A 297 1.44 -46.77 -20.33
CA LEU A 297 1.18 -47.45 -21.60
C LEU A 297 2.44 -47.67 -22.45
N MET A 298 3.37 -46.71 -22.45
CA MET A 298 4.65 -46.88 -23.14
C MET A 298 5.54 -47.90 -22.43
N GLU A 299 5.53 -47.94 -21.10
CA GLU A 299 6.24 -48.94 -20.31
C GLU A 299 5.72 -50.37 -20.56
N GLU A 300 4.41 -50.55 -20.66
CA GLU A 300 3.77 -51.81 -21.05
C GLU A 300 4.21 -52.26 -22.45
N ARG A 301 4.16 -51.36 -23.44
CA ARG A 301 4.59 -51.66 -24.82
C ARG A 301 6.08 -52.01 -24.90
N LEU A 302 6.92 -51.30 -24.16
CA LEU A 302 8.35 -51.61 -24.08
C LEU A 302 8.59 -52.99 -23.46
N SER A 303 7.80 -53.37 -22.45
CA SER A 303 7.89 -54.69 -21.83
C SER A 303 7.46 -55.79 -22.80
N ALA A 304 6.35 -55.60 -23.52
CA ALA A 304 5.89 -56.53 -24.55
C ALA A 304 6.91 -56.71 -25.69
N LEU A 305 7.51 -55.62 -26.17
CA LEU A 305 8.54 -55.68 -27.22
C LEU A 305 9.82 -56.37 -26.73
N LYS A 306 10.21 -56.17 -25.47
CA LYS A 306 11.35 -56.89 -24.87
C LYS A 306 11.08 -58.39 -24.78
N GLU A 307 9.87 -58.78 -24.39
CA GLU A 307 9.44 -60.18 -24.36
C GLU A 307 9.43 -60.79 -25.77
N GLU A 308 8.83 -60.10 -26.75
CA GLU A 308 8.85 -60.56 -28.14
C GLU A 308 10.28 -60.70 -28.68
N LEU A 309 11.15 -59.73 -28.40
CA LEU A 309 12.56 -59.79 -28.78
C LEU A 309 13.25 -61.02 -28.18
N ALA A 310 13.01 -61.32 -26.90
CA ALA A 310 13.57 -62.50 -26.24
C ALA A 310 13.07 -63.80 -26.89
N VAL A 311 11.77 -63.89 -27.21
CA VAL A 311 11.18 -65.04 -27.92
C VAL A 311 11.81 -65.21 -29.31
N LYS A 312 11.95 -64.13 -30.08
CA LYS A 312 12.60 -64.18 -31.40
C LYS A 312 14.07 -64.60 -31.28
N GLN A 313 14.79 -64.11 -30.27
CA GLN A 313 16.18 -64.47 -30.04
C GLN A 313 16.34 -65.95 -29.67
N ALA A 314 15.45 -66.50 -28.84
CA ALA A 314 15.42 -67.93 -28.54
C ALA A 314 15.13 -68.77 -29.80
N ALA A 315 14.16 -68.38 -30.62
CA ALA A 315 13.84 -69.08 -31.86
C ALA A 315 15.01 -69.06 -32.86
N VAL A 316 15.76 -67.96 -32.95
CA VAL A 316 16.97 -67.90 -33.79
C VAL A 316 18.04 -68.86 -33.28
N GLN A 317 18.27 -68.91 -31.96
CA GLN A 317 19.22 -69.84 -31.36
C GLN A 317 18.84 -71.31 -31.63
N GLU A 318 17.55 -71.67 -31.52
CA GLU A 318 17.06 -73.01 -31.89
C GLU A 318 17.28 -73.32 -33.38
N LEU A 319 17.03 -72.35 -34.27
CA LEU A 319 17.30 -72.51 -35.70
C LEU A 319 18.80 -72.69 -36.00
N GLU A 320 19.68 -72.02 -35.26
CA GLU A 320 21.13 -72.22 -35.37
C GLU A 320 21.56 -73.62 -34.92
N VAL A 321 20.98 -74.13 -33.82
CA VAL A 321 21.22 -75.49 -33.33
C VAL A 321 20.70 -76.54 -34.33
N THR A 322 19.49 -76.37 -34.86
CA THR A 322 18.95 -77.31 -35.87
C THR A 322 19.76 -77.29 -37.16
N LYS A 323 20.18 -76.11 -37.64
CA LYS A 323 21.08 -75.98 -38.80
C LYS A 323 22.40 -76.73 -38.58
N THR A 324 23.03 -76.55 -37.42
CA THR A 324 24.30 -77.23 -37.12
C THR A 324 24.13 -78.75 -37.02
N THR A 325 23.03 -79.21 -36.42
CA THR A 325 22.67 -80.64 -36.34
C THR A 325 22.46 -81.24 -37.73
N LEU A 326 21.66 -80.59 -38.59
CA LEU A 326 21.41 -81.04 -39.97
C LEU A 326 22.69 -81.09 -40.81
N LEU A 327 23.60 -80.13 -40.63
CA LEU A 327 24.90 -80.16 -41.31
C LEU A 327 25.74 -81.37 -40.88
N GLU A 328 25.67 -81.77 -39.61
CA GLU A 328 26.39 -82.93 -39.11
C GLU A 328 25.75 -84.26 -39.56
N GLU A 329 24.42 -84.33 -39.56
CA GLU A 329 23.67 -85.44 -40.17
C GLU A 329 23.99 -85.58 -41.66
N MET A 330 24.07 -84.48 -42.41
CA MET A 330 24.47 -84.49 -43.81
C MET A 330 25.90 -85.04 -44.00
N ARG A 331 26.85 -84.65 -43.15
CA ARG A 331 28.23 -85.19 -43.19
C ARG A 331 28.25 -86.69 -42.92
N THR A 332 27.59 -87.13 -41.85
CA THR A 332 27.56 -88.55 -41.45
C THR A 332 26.84 -89.42 -42.49
N THR A 333 25.72 -88.96 -43.06
CA THR A 333 25.02 -89.66 -44.15
C THR A 333 25.87 -89.73 -45.42
N MET A 334 26.61 -88.68 -45.77
CA MET A 334 27.54 -88.71 -46.90
C MET A 334 28.64 -89.76 -46.71
N VAL A 335 29.23 -89.86 -45.51
CA VAL A 335 30.20 -90.91 -45.16
C VAL A 335 29.58 -92.30 -45.27
N ALA A 336 28.37 -92.50 -44.72
CA ALA A 336 27.66 -93.77 -44.83
C ALA A 336 27.37 -94.16 -46.29
N ARG A 337 26.98 -93.19 -47.13
CA ARG A 337 26.74 -93.41 -48.56
C ARG A 337 28.02 -93.79 -49.31
N SER A 338 29.15 -93.11 -49.04
CA SER A 338 30.44 -93.50 -49.58
C SER A 338 30.79 -94.95 -49.21
N ARG A 339 30.52 -95.34 -47.96
CA ARG A 339 30.74 -96.73 -47.51
C ARG A 339 29.82 -97.74 -48.20
N VAL A 340 28.56 -97.39 -48.47
CA VAL A 340 27.64 -98.24 -49.23
C VAL A 340 28.14 -98.43 -50.66
N LEU A 341 28.57 -97.36 -51.35
CA LEU A 341 29.14 -97.44 -52.70
C LEU A 341 30.37 -98.36 -52.73
N GLU A 342 31.29 -98.23 -51.76
CA GLU A 342 32.45 -99.15 -51.64
C GLU A 342 32.02 -100.62 -51.45
N LEU A 343 30.94 -100.86 -50.71
CA LEU A 343 30.41 -102.20 -50.49
C LEU A 343 29.71 -102.73 -51.75
N GLU A 344 28.95 -101.90 -52.45
CA GLU A 344 28.32 -102.23 -53.74
C GLU A 344 29.36 -102.60 -54.79
N GLU A 345 30.45 -101.83 -54.91
CA GLU A 345 31.58 -102.15 -55.81
C GLU A 345 32.22 -103.51 -55.46
N LYS A 346 32.42 -103.79 -54.17
CA LYS A 346 32.94 -105.11 -53.72
C LYS A 346 31.97 -106.24 -54.03
N VAL A 347 30.66 -106.04 -53.82
CA VAL A 347 29.64 -107.03 -54.15
C VAL A 347 29.61 -107.30 -55.65
N GLN A 348 29.71 -106.26 -56.49
CA GLN A 348 29.78 -106.42 -57.93
C GLN A 348 31.01 -107.24 -58.34
N LEU A 349 32.20 -106.89 -57.82
CA LEU A 349 33.42 -107.64 -58.08
C LEU A 349 33.32 -109.11 -57.67
N LEU A 350 32.79 -109.39 -56.48
CA LEU A 350 32.58 -110.76 -56.00
C LEU A 350 31.54 -111.51 -56.85
N THR A 351 30.55 -110.81 -57.38
CA THR A 351 29.54 -111.38 -58.28
C THR A 351 30.15 -111.74 -59.63
N ASP A 352 30.93 -110.83 -60.23
CA ASP A 352 31.65 -111.09 -61.48
C ASP A 352 32.62 -112.27 -61.34
N GLN A 353 33.35 -112.34 -60.21
CA GLN A 353 34.21 -113.48 -59.87
C GLN A 353 33.41 -114.78 -59.74
N ARG A 354 32.27 -114.76 -59.05
CA ARG A 354 31.38 -115.92 -58.92
C ARG A 354 30.84 -116.37 -60.28
N GLU A 355 30.44 -115.44 -61.15
CA GLU A 355 29.96 -115.76 -62.50
C GLU A 355 31.06 -116.35 -63.36
N SER A 356 32.28 -115.79 -63.32
CA SER A 356 33.45 -116.34 -64.01
C SER A 356 33.78 -117.76 -63.52
N LEU A 357 33.83 -117.98 -62.21
CA LEU A 357 34.00 -119.32 -61.62
C LEU A 357 32.84 -120.26 -62.00
N GLY A 358 31.62 -119.75 -62.08
CA GLY A 358 30.45 -120.51 -62.53
C GLY A 358 30.55 -120.92 -63.99
N GLN A 359 31.04 -120.04 -64.87
CA GLN A 359 31.32 -120.34 -66.27
C GLN A 359 32.44 -121.38 -66.39
N GLU A 360 33.55 -121.23 -65.65
CA GLU A 360 34.62 -122.22 -65.59
C GLU A 360 34.13 -123.58 -65.08
N LEU A 361 33.30 -123.60 -64.03
CA LEU A 361 32.70 -124.83 -63.51
C LEU A 361 31.78 -125.48 -64.56
N SER A 362 30.97 -124.70 -65.28
CA SER A 362 30.12 -125.22 -66.35
C SER A 362 30.94 -125.76 -67.53
N ALA A 363 32.05 -125.10 -67.88
CA ALA A 363 32.98 -125.53 -68.93
C ALA A 363 33.71 -126.82 -68.54
N THR A 364 34.19 -126.92 -67.31
CA THR A 364 34.81 -128.15 -66.78
C THR A 364 33.80 -129.28 -66.66
N THR A 365 32.57 -129.00 -66.23
CA THR A 365 31.48 -129.99 -66.18
C THR A 365 31.13 -130.50 -67.58
N THR A 366 30.96 -129.62 -68.57
CA THR A 366 30.70 -130.04 -69.96
C THR A 366 31.90 -130.78 -70.58
N GLN A 367 33.13 -130.41 -70.23
CA GLN A 367 34.32 -131.15 -70.65
C GLN A 367 34.40 -132.54 -69.99
N LEU A 368 34.05 -132.63 -68.71
CA LEU A 368 33.94 -133.90 -67.99
C LEU A 368 32.83 -134.78 -68.60
N GLU A 369 31.67 -134.20 -68.96
CA GLU A 369 30.60 -134.91 -69.67
C GLU A 369 31.04 -135.39 -71.06
N LYS A 370 31.80 -134.58 -71.81
CA LYS A 370 32.41 -135.01 -73.08
C LYS A 370 33.37 -136.17 -72.89
N GLU A 371 34.23 -136.13 -71.87
CA GLU A 371 35.14 -137.24 -71.56
C GLU A 371 34.37 -138.48 -71.06
N LYS A 372 33.33 -138.31 -70.25
CA LYS A 372 32.43 -139.41 -69.86
C LYS A 372 31.75 -140.04 -71.08
N ALA A 373 31.25 -139.22 -72.01
CA ALA A 373 30.66 -139.69 -73.26
C ALA A 373 31.69 -140.38 -74.17
N LYS A 374 32.95 -139.91 -74.19
CA LYS A 374 34.05 -140.62 -74.87
C LYS A 374 34.36 -141.96 -74.20
N VAL A 375 34.39 -142.02 -72.87
CA VAL A 375 34.60 -143.27 -72.12
C VAL A 375 33.45 -144.24 -72.35
N GLU A 376 32.19 -143.78 -72.32
CA GLU A 376 31.01 -144.59 -72.68
C GLU A 376 31.06 -145.05 -74.15
N SER A 377 31.55 -144.21 -75.07
CA SER A 377 31.78 -144.57 -76.48
C SER A 377 32.90 -145.62 -76.63
N MET A 378 34.00 -145.48 -75.89
CA MET A 378 35.09 -146.48 -75.84
C MET A 378 34.63 -147.80 -75.21
N LEU A 379 33.78 -147.76 -74.18
CA LEU A 379 33.16 -148.93 -73.58
C LEU A 379 32.24 -149.67 -74.56
N LYS A 380 31.49 -148.94 -75.40
CA LYS A 380 30.66 -149.50 -76.49
C LYS A 380 31.47 -150.02 -77.69
N HIS A 381 32.77 -149.70 -77.79
CA HIS A 381 33.69 -150.25 -78.78
C HIS A 381 34.46 -151.49 -78.25
N HIS A 382 34.18 -151.92 -77.03
CA HIS A 382 34.69 -153.14 -76.39
C HIS A 382 33.60 -154.22 -76.16
N GLU A 383 32.40 -154.00 -76.71
CA GLU A 383 31.36 -155.01 -76.95
C GLU A 383 31.25 -155.23 -78.47
#